data_AF-A0A6F8Y0S8-F1
#
_entry.id   AF-A0A6F8Y0S8-F1
#
_cell.length_a   1.000
_cell.length_b   1.000
_cell.length_c   1.000
_cell.angle_alpha   90.00
_cell.angle_beta   90.00
_cell.angle_gamma   90.00
#
_symmetry.space_group_name_H-M   'P 1'
#
loop_
_entity.id
_entity.type
_entity.pdbx_description
1 polymer ?
#
loop_
_entity_poly.entity_id
_entity_poly.type
_entity_poly.pdbx_seq_one_letter_code
_entity_poly.pdbx_strand_id
1 'polypeptide(L)'
;MTLAGDLVPGTASKLTLSVSEGGRSVTDLQPYLAAYGHLVALRDGDLAYLHVHPDGEPGDGRTAPGPDITFYAEVPSAGAYRLFLDFQHAGEVRTAAFTAVAGGAELPPAPPAPGHDDDGHSHD
;
A
#
# COMPACT_ATOMS: atom_id res chain seq x y z
N MET A 1 1.07 2.96 -9.65
CA MET A 1 1.31 3.13 -8.21
C MET A 1 2.60 2.43 -7.81
N THR A 2 3.40 3.03 -6.95
CA THR A 2 4.71 2.48 -6.53
C THR A 2 4.88 2.57 -5.02
N LEU A 3 5.72 1.71 -4.47
CA LEU A 3 6.17 1.73 -3.08
C LEU A 3 7.68 1.91 -3.05
N ALA A 4 8.16 2.85 -2.24
CA ALA A 4 9.56 3.08 -1.96
C ALA A 4 9.83 3.02 -0.45
N GLY A 5 11.02 2.54 -0.08
CA GLY A 5 11.44 2.34 1.31
C GLY A 5 11.58 0.87 1.67
N ASP A 6 12.46 0.59 2.63
CA ASP A 6 12.75 -0.75 3.12
C ASP A 6 12.21 -0.92 4.54
N LEU A 7 11.63 -2.09 4.82
CA LEU A 7 11.21 -2.44 6.18
C LEU A 7 12.38 -3.03 6.97
N VAL A 8 12.70 -2.41 8.10
CA VAL A 8 13.73 -2.87 9.02
C VAL A 8 13.10 -3.31 10.34
N PRO A 9 13.26 -4.58 10.75
CA PRO A 9 12.70 -5.06 12.01
C PRO A 9 13.17 -4.26 13.22
N GLY A 10 12.24 -3.93 14.11
CA GLY A 10 12.50 -3.21 15.36
C GLY A 10 12.85 -1.73 15.19
N THR A 11 12.64 -1.14 14.00
CA THR A 11 12.87 0.29 13.75
C THR A 11 11.73 0.88 12.90
N ALA A 12 11.37 2.12 13.21
CA ALA A 12 10.44 2.90 12.39
C ALA A 12 11.04 3.12 10.99
N SER A 13 10.40 2.54 10.00
CA SER A 13 10.79 2.57 8.59
C SER A 13 9.92 3.55 7.83
N LYS A 14 10.54 4.42 7.03
CA LYS A 14 9.82 5.36 6.16
C LYS A 14 9.39 4.66 4.88
N LEU A 15 8.09 4.68 4.58
CA LEU A 15 7.51 4.18 3.34
C LEU A 15 6.86 5.33 2.58
N THR A 16 7.13 5.42 1.29
CA THR A 16 6.48 6.39 0.39
C THR A 16 5.73 5.65 -0.70
N LEU A 17 4.42 5.90 -0.78
CA LEU A 17 3.54 5.33 -1.79
C LEU A 17 3.14 6.43 -2.77
N SER A 18 3.46 6.24 -4.06
CA SER A 18 3.18 7.24 -5.10
C SER A 18 1.98 6.83 -5.95
N VAL A 19 0.97 7.70 -6.00
CA VAL A 19 -0.28 7.48 -6.74
C VAL A 19 -0.16 8.02 -8.17
N SER A 20 -0.52 7.17 -9.13
CA SER A 20 -0.56 7.53 -10.55
C SER A 20 -1.73 6.87 -11.27
N GLU A 21 -2.29 7.58 -12.24
CA GLU A 21 -3.39 7.13 -13.10
C GLU A 21 -3.01 7.34 -14.58
N GLY A 22 -3.08 6.28 -15.39
CA GLY A 22 -2.69 6.35 -16.80
C GLY A 22 -1.26 6.85 -17.03
N GLY A 23 -0.34 6.58 -16.08
CA GLY A 23 1.05 7.06 -16.12
C GLY A 23 1.26 8.51 -15.67
N ARG A 24 0.21 9.21 -15.25
CA ARG A 24 0.29 10.59 -14.73
C ARG A 24 0.21 10.59 -13.21
N SER A 25 1.02 11.42 -12.56
CA SER A 25 0.96 11.61 -11.10
C SER A 25 -0.39 12.20 -10.70
N VAL A 26 -1.02 11.61 -9.68
CA VAL A 26 -2.24 12.14 -9.07
C VAL A 26 -1.84 13.15 -8.00
N THR A 27 -2.24 14.42 -8.13
CA THR A 27 -1.79 15.51 -7.24
C THR A 27 -2.94 16.25 -6.58
N ASP A 28 -4.12 15.63 -6.54
CA ASP A 28 -5.38 16.17 -6.04
C ASP A 28 -6.13 15.13 -5.20
N LEU A 29 -5.39 14.33 -4.43
CA LEU A 29 -5.96 13.40 -3.46
C LEU A 29 -6.88 14.13 -2.48
N GLN A 30 -8.03 13.54 -2.19
CA GLN A 30 -8.93 14.06 -1.16
C GLN A 30 -8.53 13.53 0.23
N PRO A 31 -8.79 14.32 1.30
CA PRO A 31 -8.67 13.85 2.67
C PRO A 31 -9.46 12.57 2.92
N TYR A 32 -8.82 11.57 3.53
CA TYR A 32 -9.41 10.32 3.94
C TYR A 32 -8.86 9.92 5.31
N LEU A 33 -9.74 9.73 6.29
CA LEU A 33 -9.38 9.38 7.68
C LEU A 33 -8.26 10.27 8.28
N ALA A 34 -8.39 11.60 8.10
CA ALA A 34 -7.45 12.63 8.55
C ALA A 34 -6.06 12.66 7.87
N ALA A 35 -5.85 11.89 6.80
CA ALA A 35 -4.64 11.91 5.98
C ALA A 35 -5.01 11.99 4.49
N TYR A 36 -4.03 11.94 3.57
CA TYR A 36 -4.31 11.71 2.14
C TYR A 36 -4.36 10.21 1.76
N GLY A 37 -4.16 9.33 2.75
CA GLY A 37 -4.36 7.90 2.63
C GLY A 37 -4.26 7.18 3.97
N HIS A 38 -4.78 5.97 4.03
CA HIS A 38 -4.75 5.10 5.19
C HIS A 38 -4.01 3.81 4.85
N LEU A 39 -2.93 3.52 5.58
CA LEU A 39 -2.10 2.34 5.33
C LEU A 39 -2.29 1.31 6.44
N VAL A 40 -2.74 0.12 6.05
CA VAL A 40 -2.74 -1.07 6.91
C VAL A 40 -1.59 -1.96 6.46
N ALA A 41 -0.82 -2.46 7.41
CA ALA A 41 0.20 -3.47 7.19
C ALA A 41 -0.15 -4.71 8.00
N LEU A 42 -0.05 -5.88 7.37
CA LEU A 42 -0.28 -7.19 7.98
C LEU A 42 0.92 -8.09 7.73
N ARG A 43 1.40 -8.77 8.77
CA ARG A 43 2.41 -9.82 8.60
C ARG A 43 1.77 -11.06 7.99
N ASP A 44 2.43 -11.64 6.99
CA ASP A 44 2.00 -12.92 6.44
C ASP A 44 2.09 -14.03 7.49
N GLY A 45 1.15 -14.97 7.46
CA GLY A 45 1.07 -16.11 8.39
C GLY A 45 0.19 -15.90 9.62
N ASP A 46 0.33 -14.80 10.36
CA ASP A 46 -0.44 -14.56 11.59
C ASP A 46 -1.27 -13.27 11.61
N LEU A 47 -1.21 -12.49 10.52
CA LEU A 47 -2.02 -11.28 10.32
C LEU A 47 -1.89 -10.27 11.46
N ALA A 48 -0.74 -10.27 12.15
CA ALA A 48 -0.46 -9.27 13.16
C ALA A 48 -0.52 -7.87 12.52
N TYR A 49 -1.35 -6.99 13.09
CA TYR A 49 -1.42 -5.58 12.73
C TYR A 49 -0.16 -4.86 13.21
N LEU A 50 0.32 -3.94 12.38
CA LEU A 50 1.52 -3.16 12.66
C LEU A 50 1.18 -1.72 13.04
N HIS A 51 2.08 -1.09 13.78
CA HIS A 51 2.02 0.34 14.05
C HIS A 51 2.41 1.11 12.79
N VAL A 52 1.46 1.84 12.23
CA VAL A 52 1.62 2.68 11.05
C VAL A 52 1.01 4.04 11.33
N HIS A 53 1.70 5.11 10.96
CA HIS A 53 1.16 6.47 11.01
C HIS A 53 1.58 7.28 9.78
N PRO A 54 0.70 8.16 9.26
CA PRO A 54 1.03 9.04 8.15
C PRO A 54 2.02 10.12 8.58
N ASP A 55 2.85 10.56 7.65
CA ASP A 55 3.73 11.74 7.78
C ASP A 55 3.02 12.96 7.19
N GLY A 56 2.23 13.63 8.04
CA GLY A 56 1.49 14.84 7.68
C GLY A 56 -0.02 14.66 7.57
N GLU A 57 -0.73 15.78 7.52
CA GLU A 57 -2.20 15.83 7.46
C GLU A 57 -2.69 16.92 6.50
N PRO A 58 -3.89 16.79 5.91
CA PRO A 58 -4.47 17.81 5.05
C PRO A 58 -4.64 19.15 5.77
N GLY A 59 -4.15 20.23 5.16
CA GLY A 59 -4.29 21.58 5.70
C GLY A 59 -3.17 22.02 6.66
N ASP A 60 -2.17 21.17 6.94
CA ASP A 60 -1.02 21.54 7.79
C ASP A 60 -0.02 22.53 7.13
N GLY A 61 -0.29 22.93 5.89
CA GLY A 61 0.52 23.90 5.13
C GLY A 61 1.81 23.33 4.51
N ARG A 62 2.11 22.04 4.69
CA ARG A 62 3.32 21.38 4.17
C ARG A 62 3.05 20.08 3.43
N THR A 63 1.94 19.41 3.72
CA THR A 63 1.56 18.12 3.14
C THR A 63 0.79 18.35 1.85
N ALA A 64 1.40 17.98 0.74
CA ALA A 64 0.76 18.04 -0.58
C ALA A 64 -0.32 16.94 -0.72
N PRO A 65 -1.41 17.19 -1.47
CA PRO A 65 -2.43 16.19 -1.79
C PRO A 65 -1.96 15.18 -2.85
N GLY A 66 -0.79 14.57 -2.63
CA GLY A 66 -0.13 13.65 -3.57
C GLY A 66 0.97 14.30 -4.42
N PRO A 67 1.63 13.50 -5.28
CA PRO A 67 1.35 12.08 -5.53
C PRO A 67 1.87 11.13 -4.45
N ASP A 68 2.78 11.63 -3.62
CA ASP A 68 3.43 10.85 -2.59
C ASP A 68 2.64 10.93 -1.28
N ILE A 69 2.36 9.76 -0.71
CA ILE A 69 1.82 9.60 0.63
C ILE A 69 2.88 8.88 1.44
N THR A 70 3.35 9.51 2.51
CA THR A 70 4.43 8.96 3.34
C THR A 70 3.86 8.43 4.65
N PHE A 71 4.38 7.29 5.09
CA PHE A 71 4.08 6.65 6.35
C PHE A 71 5.36 6.25 7.07
N TYR A 72 5.29 6.16 8.39
CA TYR A 72 6.27 5.43 9.18
C TYR A 72 5.62 4.15 9.71
N ALA A 73 6.28 3.02 9.44
CA ALA A 73 5.84 1.69 9.84
C ALA A 73 6.91 1.01 10.69
N GLU A 74 6.51 0.41 11.81
CA GLU A 74 7.41 -0.38 12.65
C GLU A 74 7.01 -1.86 12.58
N VAL A 75 7.93 -2.71 12.11
CA VAL A 75 7.69 -4.15 11.99
C VAL A 75 8.45 -4.91 13.07
N PRO A 76 7.82 -5.91 13.73
CA PRO A 76 8.44 -6.58 14.88
C PRO A 76 9.50 -7.62 14.51
N SER A 77 9.52 -8.10 13.26
CA SER A 77 10.36 -9.23 12.85
C SER A 77 10.72 -9.16 11.37
N ALA A 78 11.65 -10.01 10.94
CA ALA A 78 11.79 -10.34 9.52
C ALA A 78 10.53 -11.07 9.01
N GLY A 79 10.28 -11.00 7.71
CA GLY A 79 9.15 -11.65 7.05
C GLY A 79 8.51 -10.79 5.95
N ALA A 80 7.50 -11.36 5.30
CA ALA A 80 6.72 -10.66 4.29
C ALA A 80 5.52 -9.96 4.93
N TYR A 81 5.23 -8.76 4.43
CA TYR A 81 4.16 -7.91 4.91
C TYR A 81 3.28 -7.49 3.74
N ARG A 82 1.98 -7.74 3.87
CA ARG A 82 0.98 -7.24 2.93
C ARG A 82 0.55 -5.86 3.37
N LEU A 83 0.69 -4.89 2.48
CA LEU A 83 0.32 -3.50 2.72
C LEU A 83 -0.90 -3.16 1.89
N PHE A 84 -1.87 -2.47 2.49
CA PHE A 84 -3.09 -2.01 1.84
C PHE A 84 -3.20 -0.51 2.07
N LEU A 85 -3.10 0.26 0.98
CA LEU A 85 -3.30 1.70 0.99
C LEU A 85 -4.69 2.01 0.45
N ASP A 86 -5.52 2.59 1.32
CA ASP A 86 -6.76 3.23 0.93
C ASP A 86 -6.52 4.71 0.72
N PHE A 87 -6.95 5.25 -0.41
CA PHE A 87 -6.85 6.68 -0.72
C PHE A 87 -8.10 7.14 -1.47
N GLN A 88 -8.45 8.41 -1.34
CA GLN A 88 -9.56 9.01 -2.07
C GLN A 88 -9.03 9.85 -3.23
N HIS A 89 -9.53 9.57 -4.44
CA HIS A 89 -9.27 10.37 -5.64
C HIS A 89 -10.57 10.49 -6.45
N ALA A 90 -10.87 11.66 -7.03
CA ALA A 90 -12.12 11.90 -7.77
C ALA A 90 -13.42 11.44 -7.04
N GLY A 91 -13.47 11.55 -5.71
CA GLY A 91 -14.65 11.18 -4.90
C GLY A 91 -14.78 9.68 -4.58
N GLU A 92 -13.91 8.83 -5.11
CA GLU A 92 -13.92 7.39 -4.88
C GLU A 92 -12.76 6.95 -3.99
N VAL A 93 -13.03 6.09 -3.01
CA VAL A 93 -12.00 5.40 -2.23
C VAL A 93 -11.49 4.22 -3.04
N ARG A 94 -10.18 4.13 -3.20
CA ARG A 94 -9.49 3.05 -3.92
C ARG A 94 -8.48 2.38 -3.00
N THR A 95 -8.35 1.08 -3.14
CA THR A 95 -7.36 0.28 -2.41
C THR A 95 -6.26 -0.18 -3.36
N ALA A 96 -5.01 0.01 -2.96
CA ALA A 96 -3.86 -0.59 -3.62
C ALA A 96 -3.12 -1.52 -2.65
N ALA A 97 -2.67 -2.67 -3.15
CA ALA A 97 -2.00 -3.68 -2.35
C ALA A 97 -0.54 -3.85 -2.79
N PHE A 98 0.36 -3.92 -1.80
CA PHE A 98 1.79 -4.15 -2.00
C PHE A 98 2.26 -5.32 -1.13
N THR A 99 3.42 -5.86 -1.46
CA THR A 99 4.15 -6.77 -0.57
C THR A 99 5.56 -6.25 -0.39
N ALA A 100 5.95 -6.10 0.86
CA ALA A 100 7.30 -5.67 1.26
C ALA A 100 7.91 -6.76 2.13
N VAL A 101 9.23 -6.88 2.08
CA VAL A 101 9.97 -7.85 2.89
C VAL A 101 10.89 -7.14 3.86
N ALA A 102 10.83 -7.56 5.12
CA ALA A 102 11.70 -7.07 6.16
C ALA A 102 12.83 -8.06 6.47
N GLY A 103 14.01 -7.53 6.78
CA GLY A 103 15.14 -8.32 7.30
C GLY A 103 15.74 -9.33 6.31
N GLY A 104 15.63 -9.09 5.01
CA GLY A 104 16.21 -9.95 3.97
C GLY A 104 15.52 -11.31 3.82
N ALA A 105 14.30 -11.46 4.32
CA ALA A 105 13.49 -12.64 4.03
C ALA A 105 13.15 -12.73 2.53
N GLU A 106 12.78 -13.92 2.06
CA GLU A 106 12.28 -14.11 0.69
C GLU A 106 10.79 -13.71 0.62
N LEU A 107 10.35 -13.17 -0.51
CA LEU A 107 8.93 -13.00 -0.79
C LEU A 107 8.28 -14.40 -0.86
N PRO A 108 7.13 -14.63 -0.20
CA PRO A 108 6.35 -15.84 -0.44
C PRO A 108 5.94 -15.91 -1.92
N PRO A 109 5.78 -17.12 -2.49
CA PRO A 109 5.34 -17.27 -3.87
C PRO A 109 3.99 -16.57 -4.06
N ALA A 110 3.86 -15.84 -5.17
CA ALA A 110 2.61 -15.19 -5.51
C ALA A 110 1.47 -16.22 -5.57
N PRO A 111 0.25 -15.88 -5.11
CA PRO A 111 -0.89 -16.77 -5.28
C PRO A 111 -1.07 -17.07 -6.78
N PRO A 112 -1.51 -18.29 -7.14
CA PRO A 112 -1.79 -18.62 -8.53
C PRO A 112 -2.83 -17.63 -9.09
N ALA A 113 -2.58 -17.13 -10.31
CA ALA A 113 -3.54 -16.31 -11.01
C ALA A 113 -4.86 -17.08 -11.16
N PRO A 114 -6.03 -16.41 -11.13
CA PRO A 114 -7.30 -17.06 -11.42
C PRO A 114 -7.22 -17.72 -12.80
N GLY A 115 -7.50 -19.02 -12.87
CA GLY A 115 -7.59 -19.74 -14.14
C GLY A 115 -8.68 -19.10 -15.01
N HIS A 116 -8.32 -18.70 -16.23
CA HIS A 116 -9.31 -18.49 -17.28
C HIS A 116 -9.73 -19.88 -17.78
N ASP A 117 -10.85 -20.37 -17.28
CA ASP A 117 -11.58 -21.44 -17.96
C ASP A 117 -12.27 -20.82 -19.19
N ASP A 118 -11.57 -20.85 -20.33
CA ASP A 118 -12.17 -20.67 -21.65
C ASP A 118 -12.97 -21.94 -21.99
N ASP A 119 -14.12 -22.12 -21.35
CA ASP A 119 -15.09 -23.14 -21.75
C ASP A 119 -15.90 -22.62 -22.94
N GLY A 120 -15.38 -22.93 -24.13
CA GLY A 120 -16.05 -22.70 -25.40
C GLY A 120 -17.42 -23.35 -25.47
N HIS A 121 -18.46 -22.53 -25.69
CA HIS A 121 -19.79 -22.99 -26.06
C HIS A 121 -19.85 -23.24 -27.58
N SER A 122 -19.71 -24.50 -27.98
CA SER A 122 -20.17 -24.97 -29.28
C SER A 122 -21.68 -25.27 -29.20
N HIS A 123 -22.46 -24.54 -29.99
CA HIS A 123 -23.86 -24.84 -30.26
C HIS A 123 -23.95 -25.75 -31.50
N ASP A 124 -24.70 -26.84 -31.38
CA ASP A 124 -25.35 -27.54 -32.50
C ASP A 124 -26.87 -27.49 -32.31
#